data_AF-A0AA90T2I4-F1
#
_entry.id   AF-A0AA90T2I4-F1
#
_cell.length_a   1.000
_cell.length_b   1.000
_cell.length_c   1.000
_cell.angle_alpha   90.00
_cell.angle_beta   90.00
_cell.angle_gamma   90.00
#
_symmetry.space_group_name_H-M   'P 1'
#
loop_
_entity.id
_entity.type
_entity.pdbx_description
1 polymer ?
#
loop_
_entity_poly.entity_id
_entity_poly.type
_entity_poly.pdbx_seq_one_letter_code
_entity_poly.pdbx_strand_id
1 'polypeptide(L)'
;MAIAWPGSAIGAAASSTTAPAADVGTQLRVLAQQRPWTCADQQATPAPGPAVSGGVAECAWQNRLRMRRWSGQGGVKPGACVSAQAQWWAWARAGTAAPVWRSAWTSQSVIDEHGPQKRIVTMRRLADGEWSLTEWRWDPSERAATRRWQEQRWALLAASAAQLRSHPEPASGPVEERMLHSVLEAHLAQRSGEIGGQTWQWQAQRLCLTVDALGLGQQLMQLPYAADDSRLEQRAAMQLQLARRYPKATWLLPFSLVPKAPHARGGAKFHAVWMENTTLKGQVWIPTKGSGPLVRLRITTVLPPSQAGQADAQAIARAEQVLQNELRALAARWAVEHE
;
A
#
# COMPACT_ATOMS: atom_id res chain seq x y z
N MET A 1 -30.20 -74.08 5.32
CA MET A 1 -28.85 -73.54 5.10
C MET A 1 -28.69 -73.25 3.62
N ALA A 2 -27.97 -72.18 3.27
CA ALA A 2 -27.79 -71.55 1.94
C ALA A 2 -28.87 -70.52 1.53
N ILE A 3 -28.60 -69.25 1.86
CA ILE A 3 -29.23 -68.07 1.25
C ILE A 3 -28.12 -67.31 0.53
N ALA A 4 -28.32 -67.11 -0.78
CA ALA A 4 -27.45 -66.37 -1.68
C ALA A 4 -27.51 -64.86 -1.41
N TRP A 5 -26.36 -64.19 -1.48
CA TRP A 5 -26.24 -62.73 -1.40
C TRP A 5 -26.01 -62.17 -2.81
N PRO A 6 -26.71 -61.11 -3.24
CA PRO A 6 -26.47 -60.49 -4.54
C PRO A 6 -25.24 -59.57 -4.48
N GLY A 7 -24.40 -59.67 -5.51
CA GLY A 7 -23.25 -58.80 -5.71
C GLY A 7 -23.67 -57.36 -6.02
N SER A 8 -23.13 -56.42 -5.24
CA SER A 8 -23.22 -54.99 -5.55
C SER A 8 -22.02 -54.59 -6.41
N ALA A 9 -22.26 -54.39 -7.70
CA ALA A 9 -21.30 -53.75 -8.61
C ALA A 9 -21.28 -52.25 -8.30
N ILE A 10 -20.24 -51.79 -7.59
CA ILE A 10 -19.97 -50.35 -7.44
C ILE A 10 -19.29 -49.91 -8.73
N GLY A 11 -20.10 -49.37 -9.66
CA GLY A 11 -19.59 -48.62 -10.80
C GLY A 11 -18.81 -47.42 -10.30
N ALA A 12 -17.49 -47.44 -10.51
CA ALA A 12 -16.64 -46.29 -10.32
C ALA A 12 -17.05 -45.22 -11.34
N ALA A 13 -17.86 -44.26 -10.90
CA ALA A 13 -18.05 -43.01 -11.63
C ALA A 13 -16.71 -42.26 -11.60
N ALA A 14 -15.97 -42.39 -12.70
CA ALA A 14 -14.80 -41.57 -12.96
C ALA A 14 -15.22 -40.10 -12.89
N SER A 15 -14.77 -39.41 -11.83
CA SER A 15 -14.84 -37.97 -11.74
C SER A 15 -13.99 -37.40 -12.85
N SER A 16 -14.64 -36.97 -13.94
CA SER A 16 -14.01 -36.17 -14.98
C SER A 16 -13.53 -34.88 -14.32
N THR A 17 -12.25 -34.83 -13.98
CA THR A 17 -11.52 -33.60 -13.69
C THR A 17 -11.60 -32.74 -14.93
N THR A 18 -12.56 -31.82 -14.95
CA THR A 18 -12.63 -30.77 -15.96
C THR A 18 -11.31 -30.01 -15.88
N ALA A 19 -10.46 -30.16 -16.90
CA ALA A 19 -9.26 -29.34 -17.03
C ALA A 19 -9.69 -27.86 -16.94
N PRO A 20 -9.03 -27.03 -16.11
CA PRO A 20 -9.44 -25.65 -15.96
C PRO A 20 -9.40 -24.97 -17.33
N ALA A 21 -10.50 -24.32 -17.70
CA ALA A 21 -10.61 -23.56 -18.94
C ALA A 21 -9.39 -22.61 -19.05
N ALA A 22 -8.74 -22.62 -20.22
CA ALA A 22 -7.48 -21.92 -20.40
C ALA A 22 -7.67 -20.40 -20.18
N ASP A 23 -7.02 -19.87 -19.14
CA ASP A 23 -7.22 -18.51 -18.66
C ASP A 23 -6.38 -17.50 -19.48
N VAL A 24 -7.07 -16.61 -20.19
CA VAL A 24 -6.48 -15.53 -21.01
C VAL A 24 -5.54 -14.64 -20.19
N GLY A 25 -5.81 -14.47 -18.89
CA GLY A 25 -4.99 -13.67 -17.97
C GLY A 25 -3.64 -14.30 -17.62
N THR A 26 -3.43 -15.58 -17.95
CA THR A 26 -2.25 -16.34 -17.53
C THR A 26 -1.58 -17.13 -18.64
N GLN A 27 -2.17 -17.22 -19.83
CA GLN A 27 -1.58 -17.99 -20.92
C GLN A 27 -1.43 -17.12 -22.16
N LEU A 28 -0.19 -16.74 -22.48
CA LEU A 28 0.12 -15.91 -23.65
C LEU A 28 -0.35 -16.59 -24.94
N ARG A 29 -0.26 -17.92 -25.04
CA ARG A 29 -0.73 -18.69 -26.19
C ARG A 29 -2.23 -18.50 -26.45
N VAL A 30 -3.05 -18.47 -25.40
CA VAL A 30 -4.51 -18.33 -25.52
C VAL A 30 -4.86 -16.94 -26.03
N LEU A 31 -4.22 -15.90 -25.48
CA LEU A 31 -4.41 -14.53 -25.91
C LEU A 31 -3.88 -14.28 -27.33
N ALA A 32 -2.67 -14.74 -27.63
CA ALA A 32 -1.97 -14.43 -28.86
C ALA A 32 -2.39 -15.31 -30.05
N GLN A 33 -3.03 -16.47 -29.79
CA GLN A 33 -3.37 -17.49 -30.78
C GLN A 33 -2.19 -18.04 -31.59
N GLN A 34 -0.99 -17.97 -31.02
CA GLN A 34 0.25 -18.45 -31.62
C GLN A 34 1.17 -19.00 -30.53
N ARG A 35 2.15 -19.82 -30.92
CA ARG A 35 3.16 -20.31 -29.97
C ARG A 35 4.03 -19.13 -29.52
N PRO A 36 4.09 -18.83 -28.21
CA PRO A 36 5.02 -17.82 -27.71
C PRO A 36 6.47 -18.20 -27.95
N TRP A 37 7.34 -17.20 -28.08
CA TRP A 37 8.78 -17.37 -28.13
C TRP A 37 9.47 -16.47 -27.10
N THR A 38 10.71 -16.78 -26.78
CA THR A 38 11.53 -15.94 -25.90
C THR A 38 11.85 -14.60 -26.56
N CYS A 39 11.56 -13.49 -25.90
CA CYS A 39 11.88 -12.16 -26.44
C CYS A 39 13.37 -12.01 -26.75
N ALA A 40 13.72 -11.47 -27.93
CA ALA A 40 15.11 -11.26 -28.36
C ALA A 40 15.84 -10.21 -27.49
N ASP A 41 15.14 -9.14 -27.08
CA ASP A 41 15.67 -8.11 -26.18
C ASP A 41 15.36 -8.45 -24.73
N GLN A 42 16.15 -9.35 -24.13
CA GLN A 42 16.11 -9.61 -22.69
C GLN A 42 16.94 -8.58 -21.92
N GLN A 43 16.64 -7.28 -22.05
CA GLN A 43 17.12 -6.36 -21.02
C GLN A 43 16.58 -6.84 -19.68
N ALA A 44 17.50 -7.18 -18.77
CA ALA A 44 17.20 -7.67 -17.44
C ALA A 44 16.34 -6.62 -16.72
N THR A 45 15.02 -6.82 -16.75
CA THR A 45 14.13 -5.96 -15.99
C THR A 45 14.23 -6.43 -14.56
N PRO A 46 14.61 -5.53 -13.63
CA PRO A 46 14.81 -5.90 -12.25
C PRO A 46 13.52 -6.53 -11.70
N ALA A 47 13.70 -7.54 -10.85
CA ALA A 47 12.60 -8.16 -10.17
C ALA A 47 11.76 -7.10 -9.42
N PRO A 48 10.42 -7.27 -9.38
CA PRO A 48 9.50 -6.29 -8.80
C PRO A 48 9.66 -6.11 -7.28
N GLY A 49 10.48 -6.94 -6.64
CA GLY A 49 10.85 -6.81 -5.24
C GLY A 49 11.55 -8.07 -4.72
N PRO A 50 11.65 -8.23 -3.39
CA PRO A 50 12.30 -9.38 -2.78
C PRO A 50 11.45 -10.65 -2.94
N ALA A 51 12.10 -11.82 -2.79
CA ALA A 51 11.45 -13.14 -2.68
C ALA A 51 10.61 -13.59 -3.89
N VAL A 52 10.83 -13.00 -5.06
CA VAL A 52 10.29 -13.50 -6.32
C VAL A 52 11.38 -14.08 -7.20
N SER A 53 11.04 -15.13 -7.94
CA SER A 53 11.85 -15.75 -8.97
C SER A 53 11.11 -15.71 -10.32
N GLY A 54 11.83 -15.96 -11.42
CA GLY A 54 11.28 -15.90 -12.78
C GLY A 54 11.59 -14.58 -13.48
N GLY A 55 10.64 -14.08 -14.28
CA GLY A 55 10.79 -12.83 -15.03
C GLY A 55 11.31 -12.99 -16.46
N VAL A 56 11.40 -14.23 -16.97
CA VAL A 56 11.67 -14.47 -18.40
C VAL A 56 10.50 -13.92 -19.22
N ALA A 57 10.83 -13.13 -20.24
CA ALA A 57 9.83 -12.52 -21.10
C ALA A 57 9.46 -13.44 -22.26
N GLU A 58 8.18 -13.74 -22.38
CA GLU A 58 7.60 -14.38 -23.56
C GLU A 58 7.00 -13.32 -24.49
N CYS A 59 7.26 -13.45 -25.78
CA CYS A 59 6.87 -12.50 -26.81
C CYS A 59 5.86 -13.09 -27.80
N ALA A 60 5.01 -12.21 -28.31
CA ALA A 60 4.06 -12.45 -29.38
C ALA A 60 3.88 -11.21 -30.27
N TRP A 61 3.14 -11.37 -31.37
CA TRP A 61 2.81 -10.30 -32.34
C TRP A 61 4.03 -9.50 -32.81
N GLN A 62 5.07 -10.19 -33.25
CA GLN A 62 6.33 -9.57 -33.69
C GLN A 62 6.98 -8.73 -32.56
N ASN A 63 7.07 -9.30 -31.35
CA ASN A 63 7.64 -8.68 -30.14
C ASN A 63 6.88 -7.46 -29.58
N ARG A 64 5.67 -7.17 -30.11
CA ARG A 64 4.80 -6.09 -29.64
C ARG A 64 4.05 -6.45 -28.37
N LEU A 65 3.71 -7.72 -28.18
CA LEU A 65 3.12 -8.22 -26.94
C LEU A 65 4.18 -8.96 -26.14
N ARG A 66 4.35 -8.58 -24.88
CA ARG A 66 5.30 -9.20 -23.95
C ARG A 66 4.58 -9.61 -22.68
N MET A 67 4.81 -10.83 -22.22
CA MET A 67 4.34 -11.33 -20.93
C MET A 67 5.56 -11.70 -20.08
N ARG A 68 5.54 -11.31 -18.81
CA ARG A 68 6.48 -11.75 -17.79
C ARG A 68 5.73 -12.27 -16.58
N ARG A 69 6.22 -13.37 -16.02
CA ARG A 69 5.69 -13.91 -14.78
C ARG A 69 6.79 -14.06 -13.74
N TRP A 70 6.45 -13.63 -12.54
CA TRP A 70 7.17 -13.93 -11.33
C TRP A 70 6.30 -14.77 -10.41
N SER A 71 6.93 -15.64 -9.63
CA SER A 71 6.29 -16.34 -8.52
C SER A 71 7.16 -16.25 -7.28
N GLY A 72 6.53 -16.30 -6.11
CA GLY A 72 7.26 -16.19 -4.87
C GLY A 72 6.41 -16.35 -3.62
N GLN A 73 7.10 -16.61 -2.52
CA GLN A 73 6.47 -16.63 -1.20
C GLN A 73 6.25 -15.19 -0.73
N GLY A 74 5.00 -14.87 -0.42
CA GLY A 74 4.63 -13.58 0.15
C GLY A 74 4.96 -13.49 1.64
N GLY A 75 4.51 -12.41 2.28
CA GLY A 75 4.65 -12.19 3.72
C GLY A 75 5.72 -11.17 4.08
N VAL A 76 5.86 -10.95 5.39
CA VAL A 76 6.83 -9.99 5.95
C VAL A 76 8.10 -10.76 6.32
N LYS A 77 9.23 -10.41 5.69
CA LYS A 77 10.53 -10.96 6.08
C LYS A 77 10.97 -10.39 7.42
N PRO A 78 11.75 -11.13 8.24
CA PRO A 78 12.39 -10.56 9.42
C PRO A 78 13.15 -9.27 9.10
N GLY A 79 12.83 -8.19 9.81
CA GLY A 79 13.42 -6.87 9.61
C GLY A 79 12.81 -6.03 8.46
N ALA A 80 11.84 -6.55 7.70
CA ALA A 80 11.13 -5.76 6.69
C ALA A 80 9.97 -4.97 7.32
N CYS A 81 9.74 -3.75 6.81
CA CYS A 81 8.63 -2.90 7.28
C CYS A 81 7.26 -3.38 6.80
N VAL A 82 7.20 -3.78 5.53
CA VAL A 82 5.96 -4.10 4.82
C VAL A 82 6.14 -5.43 4.10
N SER A 83 5.03 -6.09 3.80
CA SER A 83 5.02 -7.37 3.10
C SER A 83 5.66 -7.29 1.71
N ALA A 84 6.17 -8.43 1.22
CA ALA A 84 6.70 -8.51 -0.14
C ALA A 84 5.65 -8.09 -1.18
N GLN A 85 4.37 -8.42 -0.94
CA GLN A 85 3.24 -8.03 -1.76
C GLN A 85 3.07 -6.52 -1.84
N ALA A 86 3.23 -5.80 -0.73
CA ALA A 86 3.16 -4.34 -0.73
C ALA A 86 4.26 -3.72 -1.62
N GLN A 87 5.46 -4.31 -1.62
CA GLN A 87 6.58 -3.86 -2.45
C GLN A 87 6.34 -4.17 -3.93
N TRP A 88 5.92 -5.41 -4.25
CA TRP A 88 5.55 -5.81 -5.60
C TRP A 88 4.43 -4.94 -6.16
N TRP A 89 3.44 -4.62 -5.33
CA TRP A 89 2.31 -3.77 -5.70
C TRP A 89 2.72 -2.32 -5.91
N ALA A 90 3.63 -1.78 -5.09
CA ALA A 90 4.19 -0.45 -5.30
C ALA A 90 4.93 -0.33 -6.65
N TRP A 91 5.67 -1.37 -7.05
CA TRP A 91 6.24 -1.47 -8.39
C TRP A 91 5.16 -1.55 -9.49
N ALA A 92 4.11 -2.34 -9.26
CA ALA A 92 3.04 -2.53 -10.23
C ALA A 92 2.32 -1.21 -10.55
N ARG A 93 2.00 -0.44 -9.49
CA ARG A 93 1.21 0.80 -9.59
C ARG A 93 2.03 2.06 -9.83
N ALA A 94 3.35 1.98 -9.94
CA ALA A 94 4.20 3.15 -10.18
C ALA A 94 3.69 3.95 -11.40
N GLY A 95 3.45 5.26 -11.21
CA GLY A 95 2.89 6.14 -12.25
C GLY A 95 1.37 6.04 -12.47
N THR A 96 0.66 5.22 -11.69
CA THR A 96 -0.81 5.04 -11.81
C THR A 96 -1.54 5.58 -10.58
N ALA A 97 -2.86 5.75 -10.69
CA ALA A 97 -3.75 6.12 -9.57
C ALA A 97 -4.26 4.91 -8.77
N ALA A 98 -3.65 3.73 -8.91
CA ALA A 98 -4.13 2.54 -8.23
C ALA A 98 -3.92 2.60 -6.71
N PRO A 99 -4.85 2.04 -5.93
CA PRO A 99 -4.84 2.14 -4.47
C PRO A 99 -3.60 1.47 -3.86
N VAL A 100 -3.31 1.81 -2.62
CA VAL A 100 -2.23 1.20 -1.82
C VAL A 100 -2.56 -0.26 -1.52
N TRP A 101 -1.55 -1.10 -1.33
CA TRP A 101 -1.74 -2.52 -1.03
C TRP A 101 -2.52 -2.70 0.27
N ARG A 102 -3.53 -3.58 0.25
CA ARG A 102 -4.24 -4.00 1.45
C ARG A 102 -3.93 -5.45 1.77
N SER A 103 -3.55 -5.75 3.01
CA SER A 103 -3.09 -7.09 3.41
C SER A 103 -4.19 -8.16 3.29
N ALA A 104 -5.47 -7.76 3.31
CA ALA A 104 -6.61 -8.65 3.13
C ALA A 104 -6.83 -9.10 1.69
N TRP A 105 -6.22 -8.43 0.70
CA TRP A 105 -6.40 -8.80 -0.70
C TRP A 105 -5.73 -10.13 -1.01
N THR A 106 -6.42 -10.97 -1.79
CA THR A 106 -5.90 -12.22 -2.36
C THR A 106 -5.60 -12.07 -3.85
N SER A 107 -6.13 -11.04 -4.49
CA SER A 107 -5.78 -10.66 -5.85
C SER A 107 -6.02 -9.17 -6.08
N GLN A 108 -5.25 -8.60 -7.01
CA GLN A 108 -5.40 -7.22 -7.44
C GLN A 108 -4.83 -7.03 -8.85
N SER A 109 -5.33 -6.02 -9.59
CA SER A 109 -4.83 -5.68 -10.92
C SER A 109 -4.70 -4.18 -11.16
N VAL A 110 -3.70 -3.82 -11.95
CA VAL A 110 -3.49 -2.49 -12.53
C VAL A 110 -3.60 -2.60 -14.03
N ILE A 111 -4.38 -1.70 -14.63
CA ILE A 111 -4.52 -1.54 -16.07
C ILE A 111 -4.11 -0.11 -16.36
N ASP A 112 -2.97 0.06 -17.02
CA ASP A 112 -2.44 1.34 -17.44
C ASP A 112 -2.48 1.43 -18.96
N GLU A 113 -3.39 2.26 -19.45
CA GLU A 113 -3.57 2.51 -20.87
C GLU A 113 -3.05 3.90 -21.29
N HIS A 114 -2.34 4.60 -20.41
CA HIS A 114 -1.76 5.89 -20.73
C HIS A 114 -0.47 5.72 -21.55
N GLY A 115 -0.23 6.64 -22.48
CA GLY A 115 0.97 6.64 -23.32
C GLY A 115 0.94 5.61 -24.48
N PRO A 116 2.08 5.49 -25.19
CA PRO A 116 2.17 4.66 -26.40
C PRO A 116 2.22 3.16 -26.10
N GLN A 117 2.89 2.75 -25.02
CA GLN A 117 2.92 1.36 -24.56
C GLN A 117 1.84 1.15 -23.50
N LYS A 118 0.99 0.14 -23.71
CA LYS A 118 -0.04 -0.28 -22.74
C LYS A 118 0.55 -1.30 -21.77
N ARG A 119 0.14 -1.28 -20.50
CA ARG A 119 0.63 -2.17 -19.45
C ARG A 119 -0.51 -2.69 -18.59
N ILE A 120 -0.53 -4.01 -18.35
CA ILE A 120 -1.42 -4.64 -17.38
C ILE A 120 -0.55 -5.42 -16.40
N VAL A 121 -0.79 -5.25 -15.10
CA VAL A 121 -0.15 -6.05 -14.06
C VAL A 121 -1.23 -6.71 -13.22
N THR A 122 -1.11 -8.02 -13.03
CA THR A 122 -2.00 -8.80 -12.17
C THR A 122 -1.20 -9.48 -11.08
N MET A 123 -1.72 -9.44 -9.86
CA MET A 123 -1.14 -10.13 -8.70
C MET A 123 -2.22 -11.00 -8.08
N ARG A 124 -1.91 -12.27 -7.81
CA ARG A 124 -2.88 -13.20 -7.23
C ARG A 124 -2.20 -14.25 -6.37
N ARG A 125 -2.90 -14.66 -5.32
CA ARG A 125 -2.55 -15.83 -4.52
C ARG A 125 -3.06 -17.08 -5.21
N LEU A 126 -2.20 -18.07 -5.37
CA LEU A 126 -2.49 -19.38 -5.95
C LEU A 126 -3.05 -20.33 -4.87
N ALA A 127 -3.59 -21.47 -5.31
CA ALA A 127 -4.21 -22.45 -4.41
C ALA A 127 -3.22 -23.11 -3.44
N ASP A 128 -1.95 -23.21 -3.83
CA ASP A 128 -0.83 -23.68 -3.00
C ASP A 128 -0.33 -22.61 -2.01
N GLY A 129 -0.90 -21.40 -2.04
CA GLY A 129 -0.53 -20.27 -1.19
C GLY A 129 0.61 -19.41 -1.74
N GLU A 130 1.26 -19.79 -2.84
CA GLU A 130 2.27 -18.97 -3.52
C GLU A 130 1.60 -17.75 -4.17
N TRP A 131 2.36 -16.67 -4.35
CA TRP A 131 1.89 -15.51 -5.11
C TRP A 131 2.43 -15.56 -6.54
N SER A 132 1.56 -15.24 -7.49
CA SER A 132 1.93 -15.01 -8.88
C SER A 132 1.71 -13.54 -9.24
N LEU A 133 2.71 -12.96 -9.88
CA LEU A 133 2.68 -11.62 -10.45
C LEU A 133 2.93 -11.73 -11.95
N THR A 134 2.00 -11.25 -12.77
CA THR A 134 2.12 -11.27 -14.22
C THR A 134 2.08 -9.84 -14.76
N GLU A 135 3.09 -9.46 -15.53
CA GLU A 135 3.14 -8.20 -16.29
C GLU A 135 2.91 -8.48 -17.77
N TRP A 136 2.02 -7.71 -18.36
CA TRP A 136 1.75 -7.67 -19.78
C TRP A 136 2.11 -6.28 -20.30
N ARG A 137 2.83 -6.22 -21.41
CA ARG A 137 3.11 -4.99 -22.13
C ARG A 137 2.74 -5.14 -23.59
N TRP A 138 2.09 -4.13 -24.14
CA TRP A 138 1.69 -4.11 -25.53
C TRP A 138 2.08 -2.79 -26.18
N ASP A 139 2.81 -2.88 -27.29
CA ASP A 139 3.14 -1.78 -28.19
C ASP A 139 2.27 -1.85 -29.46
N PRO A 140 1.18 -1.04 -29.55
CA PRO A 140 0.22 -1.09 -30.64
C PRO A 140 0.87 -0.94 -32.02
N SER A 141 0.42 -1.73 -32.99
CA SER A 141 0.87 -1.59 -34.38
C SER A 141 0.48 -0.22 -34.96
N GLU A 142 1.35 0.35 -35.80
CA GLU A 142 1.02 1.54 -36.60
C GLU A 142 0.00 1.22 -37.71
N ARG A 143 -0.06 -0.05 -38.15
CA ARG A 143 -1.01 -0.50 -39.19
C ARG A 143 -2.41 -0.63 -38.60
N ALA A 144 -3.35 0.18 -39.08
CA ALA A 144 -4.70 0.29 -38.51
C ALA A 144 -5.45 -1.06 -38.40
N ALA A 145 -5.40 -1.91 -39.43
CA ALA A 145 -6.08 -3.21 -39.41
C ALA A 145 -5.49 -4.16 -38.34
N THR A 146 -4.16 -4.26 -38.28
CA THR A 146 -3.45 -5.05 -37.27
C THR A 146 -3.70 -4.50 -35.87
N ARG A 147 -3.67 -3.18 -35.70
CA ARG A 147 -3.95 -2.51 -34.44
C ARG A 147 -5.35 -2.84 -33.91
N ARG A 148 -6.39 -2.71 -34.73
CA ARG A 148 -7.78 -3.03 -34.33
C ARG A 148 -7.92 -4.47 -33.84
N TRP A 149 -7.29 -5.42 -34.53
CA TRP A 149 -7.28 -6.82 -34.09
C TRP A 149 -6.54 -7.01 -32.75
N GLN A 150 -5.39 -6.34 -32.56
CA GLN A 150 -4.65 -6.36 -31.30
C GLN A 150 -5.45 -5.73 -30.15
N GLU A 151 -6.14 -4.61 -30.39
CA GLU A 151 -7.01 -3.92 -29.43
C GLU A 151 -8.11 -4.85 -28.92
N GLN A 152 -8.78 -5.58 -29.81
CA GLN A 152 -9.83 -6.53 -29.43
C GLN A 152 -9.30 -7.62 -28.50
N ARG A 153 -8.08 -8.14 -28.76
CA ARG A 153 -7.45 -9.15 -27.90
C ARG A 153 -7.00 -8.55 -26.58
N TRP A 154 -6.38 -7.38 -26.61
CA TRP A 154 -5.98 -6.65 -25.41
C TRP A 154 -7.19 -6.36 -24.50
N ALA A 155 -8.34 -6.01 -25.07
CA ALA A 155 -9.58 -5.80 -24.33
C ALA A 155 -10.05 -7.06 -23.57
N LEU A 156 -9.84 -8.26 -24.13
CA LEU A 156 -10.13 -9.51 -23.41
C LEU A 156 -9.24 -9.69 -22.18
N LEU A 157 -7.95 -9.38 -22.33
CA LEU A 157 -6.99 -9.41 -21.22
C LEU A 157 -7.34 -8.34 -20.17
N ALA A 158 -7.67 -7.12 -20.59
CA ALA A 158 -8.07 -6.04 -19.71
C ALA A 158 -9.35 -6.39 -18.94
N ALA A 159 -10.35 -6.99 -19.60
CA ALA A 159 -11.57 -7.45 -18.96
C ALA A 159 -11.30 -8.56 -17.93
N SER A 160 -10.46 -9.54 -18.27
CA SER A 160 -10.03 -10.59 -17.33
C SER A 160 -9.27 -10.00 -16.12
N ALA A 161 -8.36 -9.06 -16.37
CA ALA A 161 -7.63 -8.38 -15.30
C ALA A 161 -8.57 -7.55 -14.41
N ALA A 162 -9.56 -6.87 -14.99
CA ALA A 162 -10.53 -6.07 -14.24
C ALA A 162 -11.37 -6.91 -13.27
N GLN A 163 -11.64 -8.19 -13.59
CA GLN A 163 -12.33 -9.11 -12.67
C GLN A 163 -11.52 -9.42 -11.41
N LEU A 164 -10.18 -9.29 -11.46
CA LEU A 164 -9.31 -9.45 -10.28
C LEU A 164 -9.26 -8.20 -9.41
N ARG A 165 -9.89 -7.10 -9.82
CA ARG A 165 -9.81 -5.84 -9.09
C ARG A 165 -10.65 -5.93 -7.82
N SER A 166 -9.99 -6.10 -6.68
CA SER A 166 -10.64 -5.99 -5.37
C SER A 166 -10.97 -4.52 -5.12
N HIS A 167 -12.25 -4.20 -4.91
CA HIS A 167 -12.65 -2.85 -4.53
C HIS A 167 -12.10 -2.52 -3.14
N PRO A 168 -11.54 -1.30 -2.93
CA PRO A 168 -11.21 -0.86 -1.59
C PRO A 168 -12.50 -0.79 -0.76
N GLU A 169 -12.49 -1.39 0.42
CA GLU A 169 -13.59 -1.23 1.37
C GLU A 169 -13.67 0.25 1.76
N PRO A 170 -14.86 0.88 1.69
CA PRO A 170 -15.02 2.27 2.07
C PRO A 170 -14.60 2.44 3.53
N ALA A 171 -13.85 3.51 3.82
CA ALA A 171 -13.56 3.85 5.20
C ALA A 171 -14.87 4.02 5.96
N SER A 172 -15.04 3.29 7.06
CA SER A 172 -16.17 3.39 7.96
C SER A 172 -15.86 4.40 9.08
N GLY A 173 -16.90 4.91 9.74
CA GLY A 173 -16.76 5.85 10.85
C GLY A 173 -17.11 7.32 10.54
N PRO A 174 -16.85 8.24 11.48
CA PRO A 174 -17.11 9.67 11.35
C PRO A 174 -16.48 10.31 10.11
N VAL A 175 -17.04 11.42 9.64
CA VAL A 175 -16.59 12.11 8.41
C VAL A 175 -15.11 12.44 8.45
N GLU A 176 -14.63 12.98 9.57
CA GLU A 176 -13.26 13.42 9.76
C GLU A 176 -12.28 12.25 9.81
N GLU A 177 -12.70 11.09 10.31
CA GLU A 177 -11.91 9.87 10.29
C GLU A 177 -11.76 9.36 8.85
N ARG A 178 -12.86 9.36 8.07
CA ARG A 178 -12.80 9.02 6.63
C ARG A 178 -11.92 9.97 5.83
N MET A 179 -11.95 11.28 6.15
CA MET A 179 -11.05 12.28 5.58
C MET A 179 -9.57 11.99 5.92
N LEU A 180 -9.29 11.55 7.16
CA LEU A 180 -7.94 11.21 7.57
C LEU A 180 -7.44 9.93 6.89
N HIS A 181 -8.32 8.94 6.67
CA HIS A 181 -8.01 7.77 5.86
C HIS A 181 -7.63 8.17 4.42
N SER A 182 -8.38 9.08 3.77
CA SER A 182 -8.04 9.51 2.41
C SER A 182 -6.67 10.19 2.34
N VAL A 183 -6.35 11.04 3.32
CA VAL A 183 -5.05 11.70 3.44
C VAL A 183 -3.92 10.67 3.58
N LEU A 184 -4.13 9.61 4.36
CA LEU A 184 -3.15 8.53 4.50
C LEU A 184 -2.98 7.71 3.22
N GLU A 185 -4.06 7.35 2.53
CA GLU A 185 -3.95 6.62 1.25
C GLU A 185 -3.18 7.44 0.23
N ALA A 186 -3.48 8.73 0.13
CA ALA A 186 -2.80 9.66 -0.76
C ALA A 186 -1.32 9.87 -0.36
N HIS A 187 -1.02 9.91 0.94
CA HIS A 187 0.37 9.97 1.44
C HIS A 187 1.17 8.71 1.07
N LEU A 188 0.53 7.55 1.08
CA LEU A 188 1.12 6.28 0.70
C LEU A 188 1.10 6.03 -0.81
N ALA A 189 0.42 6.84 -1.62
CA ALA A 189 0.15 6.57 -3.03
C ALA A 189 1.39 6.39 -3.92
N GLN A 190 2.55 6.92 -3.54
CA GLN A 190 3.81 6.78 -4.30
C GLN A 190 4.88 5.96 -3.55
N ARG A 191 4.45 5.16 -2.56
CA ARG A 191 5.34 4.44 -1.65
C ARG A 191 4.99 2.96 -1.56
N SER A 192 5.95 2.18 -1.08
CA SER A 192 5.73 0.82 -0.58
C SER A 192 5.05 0.89 0.78
N GLY A 193 3.73 1.06 0.76
CA GLY A 193 2.87 1.10 1.92
C GLY A 193 1.91 -0.09 1.96
N GLU A 194 1.53 -0.48 3.15
CA GLU A 194 0.59 -1.56 3.43
C GLU A 194 -0.50 -1.09 4.39
N ILE A 195 -1.75 -1.40 4.03
CA ILE A 195 -2.93 -1.16 4.85
C ILE A 195 -3.39 -2.52 5.38
N GLY A 196 -3.19 -2.74 6.68
CA GLY A 196 -3.75 -3.85 7.43
C GLY A 196 -5.17 -3.57 7.92
N GLY A 197 -5.73 -4.49 8.71
CA GLY A 197 -7.08 -4.31 9.26
C GLY A 197 -7.22 -3.10 10.19
N GLN A 198 -6.19 -2.79 10.98
CA GLN A 198 -6.17 -1.66 11.93
C GLN A 198 -4.85 -0.87 11.89
N THR A 199 -3.96 -1.19 10.95
CA THR A 199 -2.60 -0.66 10.91
C THR A 199 -2.26 -0.16 9.53
N TRP A 200 -1.52 0.94 9.47
CA TRP A 200 -0.97 1.49 8.23
C TRP A 200 0.53 1.50 8.37
N GLN A 201 1.26 0.89 7.43
CA GLN A 201 2.69 0.67 7.56
C GLN A 201 3.42 1.11 6.29
N TRP A 202 4.56 1.79 6.45
CA TRP A 202 5.43 2.15 5.33
C TRP A 202 6.85 2.39 5.79
N GLN A 203 7.78 2.27 4.85
CA GLN A 203 9.18 2.55 5.10
C GLN A 203 9.52 4.01 4.75
N ALA A 204 10.19 4.72 5.66
CA ALA A 204 10.74 6.05 5.42
C ALA A 204 12.18 6.13 5.95
N GLN A 205 13.15 6.44 5.08
CA GLN A 205 14.58 6.56 5.43
C GLN A 205 15.11 5.39 6.30
N ARG A 206 14.78 4.14 5.92
CA ARG A 206 15.10 2.89 6.62
C ARG A 206 14.37 2.65 7.95
N LEU A 207 13.45 3.50 8.35
CA LEU A 207 12.58 3.29 9.51
C LEU A 207 11.26 2.66 9.09
N CYS A 208 10.73 1.81 9.96
CA CYS A 208 9.43 1.18 9.81
C CYS A 208 8.39 2.01 10.54
N LEU A 209 7.63 2.82 9.81
CA LEU A 209 6.60 3.67 10.38
C LEU A 209 5.27 2.92 10.40
N THR A 210 4.57 3.00 11.53
CA THR A 210 3.24 2.41 11.71
C THR A 210 2.28 3.44 12.31
N VAL A 211 1.08 3.58 11.75
CA VAL A 211 -0.02 4.27 12.42
C VAL A 211 -0.59 3.34 13.49
N ASP A 212 -0.54 3.80 14.75
CA ASP A 212 -1.07 3.04 15.90
C ASP A 212 -2.30 3.70 16.55
N ALA A 213 -2.61 4.94 16.16
CA ALA A 213 -3.86 5.60 16.52
C ALA A 213 -4.32 6.50 15.38
N LEU A 214 -5.57 6.31 14.97
CA LEU A 214 -6.22 6.99 13.85
C LEU A 214 -7.62 7.40 14.28
N GLY A 215 -8.06 8.60 13.90
CA GLY A 215 -9.43 9.04 14.10
C GLY A 215 -9.59 10.15 15.14
N LEU A 216 -10.76 10.16 15.80
CA LEU A 216 -11.12 11.21 16.75
C LEU A 216 -10.45 10.95 18.11
N GLY A 217 -9.65 11.91 18.58
CA GLY A 217 -9.03 11.80 19.90
C GLY A 217 -10.02 12.18 21.00
N GLN A 218 -9.89 11.57 22.19
CA GLN A 218 -10.45 12.18 23.40
C GLN A 218 -9.82 13.57 23.54
N GLN A 219 -10.68 14.58 23.50
CA GLN A 219 -10.26 15.97 23.52
C GLN A 219 -9.78 16.34 24.92
N LEU A 220 -8.45 16.36 25.11
CA LEU A 220 -7.83 16.78 26.36
C LEU A 220 -8.03 18.28 26.64
N MET A 221 -8.09 19.06 25.55
CA MET A 221 -8.30 20.50 25.55
C MET A 221 -8.83 20.96 24.19
N GLN A 222 -9.61 22.04 24.17
CA GLN A 222 -9.97 22.75 22.95
C GLN A 222 -8.73 23.44 22.37
N LEU A 223 -8.37 23.08 21.15
CA LEU A 223 -7.24 23.69 20.42
C LEU A 223 -7.79 24.70 19.40
N PRO A 224 -7.14 25.86 19.23
CA PRO A 224 -7.62 26.88 18.31
C PRO A 224 -7.46 26.44 16.86
N TYR A 225 -8.46 26.76 16.03
CA TYR A 225 -8.38 26.54 14.59
C TYR A 225 -7.47 27.55 13.89
N ALA A 226 -7.43 28.81 14.33
CA ALA A 226 -6.54 29.81 13.75
C ALA A 226 -5.13 29.69 14.34
N ALA A 227 -4.11 29.84 13.50
CA ALA A 227 -2.72 29.81 13.94
C ALA A 227 -2.36 31.02 14.81
N ASP A 228 -2.91 32.19 14.51
CA ASP A 228 -2.65 33.44 15.25
C ASP A 228 -3.24 33.39 16.67
N ASP A 229 -4.28 32.57 16.88
CA ASP A 229 -4.89 32.35 18.19
C ASP A 229 -4.12 31.34 19.05
N SER A 230 -3.12 30.65 18.49
CA SER A 230 -2.29 29.66 19.22
C SER A 230 -1.32 30.35 20.18
N ARG A 231 -1.81 30.68 21.38
CA ARG A 231 -1.00 31.29 22.42
C ARG A 231 0.04 30.33 23.02
N LEU A 232 1.10 30.88 23.59
CA LEU A 232 2.18 30.08 24.21
C LEU A 232 1.66 29.33 25.44
N GLU A 233 0.74 29.92 26.20
CA GLU A 233 0.14 29.35 27.41
C GLU A 233 -0.71 28.12 27.09
N GLN A 234 -1.48 28.15 26.00
CA GLN A 234 -2.27 26.98 25.58
C GLN A 234 -1.37 25.82 25.18
N ARG A 235 -0.27 26.10 24.48
CA ARG A 235 0.71 25.08 24.11
C ARG A 235 1.40 24.49 25.35
N ALA A 236 1.79 25.33 26.31
CA ALA A 236 2.36 24.89 27.57
C ALA A 236 1.37 24.05 28.40
N ALA A 237 0.09 24.47 28.46
CA ALA A 237 -0.95 23.75 29.18
C ALA A 237 -1.23 22.37 28.54
N MET A 238 -1.29 22.30 27.21
CA MET A 238 -1.40 21.02 26.50
C MET A 238 -0.18 20.13 26.76
N GLN A 239 1.04 20.68 26.71
CA GLN A 239 2.26 19.93 27.03
C GLN A 239 2.22 19.34 28.44
N LEU A 240 1.74 20.09 29.44
CA LEU A 240 1.57 19.60 30.81
C LEU A 240 0.54 18.46 30.90
N GLN A 241 -0.59 18.57 30.20
CA GLN A 241 -1.58 17.49 30.14
C GLN A 241 -1.01 16.22 29.49
N LEU A 242 -0.24 16.37 28.41
CA LEU A 242 0.41 15.26 27.75
C LEU A 242 1.47 14.60 28.63
N ALA A 243 2.28 15.38 29.34
CA ALA A 243 3.27 14.86 30.28
C ALA A 243 2.62 14.06 31.43
N ARG A 244 1.44 14.49 31.92
CA ARG A 244 0.64 13.74 32.90
C ARG A 244 0.10 12.43 32.32
N ARG A 245 -0.35 12.44 31.07
CA ARG A 245 -0.88 11.26 30.38
C ARG A 245 0.21 10.24 30.04
N TYR A 246 1.41 10.71 29.73
CA TYR A 246 2.57 9.89 29.35
C TYR A 246 3.75 10.16 30.29
N PRO A 247 3.69 9.71 31.56
CA PRO A 247 4.68 10.06 32.58
C PRO A 247 6.07 9.44 32.32
N LYS A 248 6.15 8.42 31.46
CA LYS A 248 7.41 7.77 31.04
C LYS A 248 7.97 8.32 29.73
N ALA A 249 7.35 9.34 29.16
CA ALA A 249 7.76 9.92 27.89
C ALA A 249 8.97 10.84 28.04
N THR A 250 10.01 10.56 27.26
CA THR A 250 11.09 11.52 27.00
C THR A 250 10.71 12.36 25.79
N TRP A 251 10.35 13.62 26.01
CA TRP A 251 9.93 14.53 24.94
C TRP A 251 11.16 14.99 24.14
N LEU A 252 11.17 14.70 22.84
CA LEU A 252 12.20 15.16 21.91
C LEU A 252 11.78 16.47 21.26
N LEU A 253 10.52 16.52 20.82
CA LEU A 253 9.83 17.71 20.38
C LEU A 253 8.60 17.94 21.26
N PRO A 254 8.57 19.00 22.09
CA PRO A 254 7.38 19.32 22.87
C PRO A 254 6.21 19.73 21.96
N PHE A 255 5.01 19.71 22.53
CA PHE A 255 3.80 20.16 21.85
C PHE A 255 3.99 21.57 21.28
N SER A 256 3.97 21.64 19.95
CA SER A 256 4.31 22.84 19.21
C SER A 256 3.43 22.97 17.97
N LEU A 257 3.36 24.19 17.44
CA LEU A 257 2.62 24.49 16.22
C LEU A 257 3.44 23.98 15.03
N VAL A 258 2.79 23.26 14.12
CA VAL A 258 3.38 22.88 12.83
C VAL A 258 3.66 24.15 12.03
N PRO A 259 4.93 24.41 11.65
CA PRO A 259 5.26 25.60 10.87
C PRO A 259 4.49 25.60 9.55
N LYS A 260 3.88 26.75 9.24
CA LYS A 260 3.10 26.95 8.02
C LYS A 260 3.97 27.65 6.99
N ALA A 261 3.98 27.16 5.75
CA ALA A 261 4.67 27.87 4.67
C ALA A 261 4.03 29.26 4.46
N PRO A 262 4.80 30.28 4.06
CA PRO A 262 4.25 31.57 3.70
C PRO A 262 3.13 31.39 2.67
N HIS A 263 1.96 31.97 2.92
CA HIS A 263 0.75 31.88 2.07
C HIS A 263 0.05 30.52 1.98
N ALA A 264 0.46 29.50 2.74
CA ALA A 264 -0.33 28.27 2.78
C ALA A 264 -1.75 28.57 3.32
N ARG A 265 -2.75 27.85 2.82
CA ARG A 265 -4.12 27.90 3.36
C ARG A 265 -4.28 26.88 4.49
N GLY A 266 -5.39 26.95 5.22
CA GLY A 266 -5.72 26.00 6.29
C GLY A 266 -5.42 26.46 7.71
N GLY A 267 -6.02 25.76 8.68
CA GLY A 267 -5.96 26.06 10.11
C GLY A 267 -4.62 25.74 10.78
N ALA A 268 -4.54 25.95 12.08
CA ALA A 268 -3.45 25.51 12.93
C ALA A 268 -3.39 23.97 12.95
N LYS A 269 -2.17 23.44 13.01
CA LYS A 269 -1.93 22.02 13.30
C LYS A 269 -0.84 21.95 14.34
N PHE A 270 -0.92 20.97 15.21
CA PHE A 270 0.04 20.82 16.29
C PHE A 270 0.70 19.47 16.22
N HIS A 271 1.94 19.39 16.67
CA HIS A 271 2.66 18.13 16.74
C HIS A 271 3.56 18.04 17.96
N ALA A 272 3.92 16.81 18.29
CA ALA A 272 4.87 16.48 19.34
C ALA A 272 5.52 15.14 19.00
N VAL A 273 6.77 14.98 19.43
CA VAL A 273 7.54 13.75 19.26
C VAL A 273 8.17 13.39 20.59
N TRP A 274 7.98 12.14 21.01
CA TRP A 274 8.52 11.64 22.26
C TRP A 274 8.90 10.18 22.14
N MET A 275 9.72 9.73 23.07
CA MET A 275 10.18 8.36 23.16
C MET A 275 9.65 7.72 24.43
N GLU A 276 9.16 6.49 24.31
CA GLU A 276 8.84 5.61 25.43
C GLU A 276 9.55 4.28 25.21
N ASN A 277 10.47 3.94 26.11
CA ASN A 277 11.37 2.80 25.95
C ASN A 277 12.16 2.93 24.62
N THR A 278 12.08 1.93 23.74
CA THR A 278 12.71 1.91 22.41
C THR A 278 11.77 2.36 21.28
N THR A 279 10.56 2.81 21.63
CA THR A 279 9.56 3.24 20.64
C THR A 279 9.52 4.76 20.58
N LEU A 280 9.80 5.28 19.40
CA LEU A 280 9.60 6.68 19.09
C LEU A 280 8.16 6.88 18.60
N LYS A 281 7.47 7.88 19.17
CA LYS A 281 6.08 8.21 18.90
C LYS A 281 5.99 9.66 18.45
N GLY A 282 5.19 9.89 17.42
CA GLY A 282 4.95 11.20 16.84
C GLY A 282 3.47 11.37 16.62
N GLN A 283 2.91 12.48 17.07
CA GLN A 283 1.48 12.72 16.98
C GLN A 283 1.21 14.07 16.36
N VAL A 284 0.20 14.13 15.51
CA VAL A 284 -0.36 15.37 14.99
C VAL A 284 -1.80 15.50 15.48
N TRP A 285 -2.15 16.73 15.85
CA TRP A 285 -3.49 17.15 16.24
C TRP A 285 -3.96 18.21 15.25
N ILE A 286 -5.16 18.01 14.72
CA ILE A 286 -5.74 18.86 13.68
C ILE A 286 -7.13 19.31 14.18
N PRO A 287 -7.22 20.54 14.73
CA PRO A 287 -8.48 21.16 15.07
C PRO A 287 -9.33 21.37 13.82
N THR A 288 -10.64 21.22 13.94
CA THR A 288 -11.60 21.44 12.84
C THR A 288 -12.30 22.79 13.00
N LYS A 289 -12.83 23.34 11.90
CA LYS A 289 -13.57 24.61 11.91
C LYS A 289 -14.82 24.50 12.80
N GLY A 290 -15.17 25.57 13.51
CA GLY A 290 -16.41 25.66 14.28
C GLY A 290 -16.44 24.85 15.58
N SER A 291 -15.29 24.67 16.25
CA SER A 291 -15.18 23.88 17.50
C SER A 291 -15.58 22.41 17.32
N GLY A 292 -15.39 21.86 16.12
CA GLY A 292 -15.63 20.46 15.82
C GLY A 292 -14.62 19.52 16.51
N PRO A 293 -14.71 18.21 16.24
CA PRO A 293 -13.88 17.22 16.91
C PRO A 293 -12.39 17.39 16.56
N LEU A 294 -11.53 17.04 17.52
CA LEU A 294 -10.09 17.07 17.34
C LEU A 294 -9.61 15.81 16.62
N VAL A 295 -9.17 15.97 15.38
CA VAL A 295 -8.63 14.88 14.58
C VAL A 295 -7.20 14.58 15.05
N ARG A 296 -6.90 13.29 15.24
CA ARG A 296 -5.60 12.84 15.74
C ARG A 296 -5.05 11.72 14.88
N LEU A 297 -3.76 11.81 14.59
CA LEU A 297 -2.98 10.73 14.01
C LEU A 297 -1.69 10.54 14.80
N ARG A 298 -1.40 9.30 15.19
CA ARG A 298 -0.13 8.93 15.81
C ARG A 298 0.62 7.91 14.97
N ILE A 299 1.88 8.22 14.72
CA ILE A 299 2.86 7.39 14.03
C ILE A 299 3.86 6.90 15.07
N THR A 300 4.22 5.63 14.98
CA THR A 300 5.24 5.01 15.82
C THR A 300 6.30 4.33 14.98
N THR A 301 7.51 4.25 15.52
CA THR A 301 8.61 3.46 14.97
C THR A 301 9.44 2.91 16.12
N VAL A 302 9.91 1.67 15.97
CA VAL A 302 10.86 1.08 16.89
C VAL A 302 12.26 1.47 16.44
N LEU A 303 13.07 2.00 17.35
CA LEU A 303 14.47 2.31 17.06
C LEU A 303 15.26 1.00 17.00
N PRO A 304 16.17 0.84 16.02
CA PRO A 304 17.00 -0.35 15.96
C PRO A 304 17.85 -0.46 17.23
N PRO A 305 18.03 -1.66 17.78
CA PRO A 305 18.87 -1.86 18.96
C PRO A 305 20.31 -1.43 18.63
N SER A 306 20.90 -0.58 19.46
CA SER A 306 22.33 -0.33 19.38
C SER A 306 23.12 -1.55 19.86
N GLN A 307 24.37 -1.70 19.42
CA GLN A 307 25.29 -2.73 19.92
C GLN A 307 25.56 -2.62 21.44
N ALA A 308 25.25 -1.48 22.08
CA ALA A 308 25.44 -1.22 23.51
C ALA A 308 24.12 -1.17 24.32
N GLY A 309 22.99 -1.62 23.75
CA GLY A 309 21.70 -1.63 24.45
C GLY A 309 21.00 -0.28 24.63
N GLN A 310 21.59 0.85 24.18
CA GLN A 310 20.97 2.19 24.16
C GLN A 310 21.05 2.83 22.76
N ALA A 311 19.91 3.17 22.16
CA ALA A 311 19.89 3.79 20.83
C ALA A 311 20.83 5.01 20.76
N ASP A 312 21.72 5.01 19.77
CA ASP A 312 22.68 6.09 19.52
C ASP A 312 21.93 7.42 19.37
N ALA A 313 22.43 8.48 20.02
CA ALA A 313 21.84 9.82 19.97
C ALA A 313 21.67 10.31 18.52
N GLN A 314 22.59 9.94 17.61
CA GLN A 314 22.45 10.27 16.18
C GLN A 314 21.34 9.48 15.50
N ALA A 315 21.11 8.22 15.90
CA ALA A 315 19.98 7.43 15.40
C ALA A 315 18.65 8.00 15.88
N ILE A 316 18.57 8.44 17.15
CA ILE A 316 17.39 9.10 17.72
C ILE A 316 17.10 10.40 16.97
N ALA A 317 18.10 11.28 16.81
CA ALA A 317 17.91 12.57 16.11
C ALA A 317 17.47 12.38 14.64
N ARG A 318 18.05 11.40 13.93
CA ARG A 318 17.61 11.06 12.57
C ARG A 318 16.16 10.56 12.54
N ALA A 319 15.80 9.67 13.46
CA ALA A 319 14.45 9.14 13.54
C ALA A 319 13.42 10.21 13.91
N GLU A 320 13.78 11.11 14.83
CA GLU A 320 12.99 12.28 15.17
C GLU A 320 12.74 13.15 13.94
N GLN A 321 13.78 13.50 13.18
CA GLN A 321 13.65 14.31 11.97
C GLN A 321 12.75 13.65 10.92
N VAL A 322 12.88 12.33 10.72
CA VAL A 322 12.00 11.57 9.81
C VAL A 322 10.56 11.69 10.27
N LEU A 323 10.29 11.44 11.56
CA LEU A 323 8.94 11.49 12.11
C LEU A 323 8.34 12.91 12.01
N GLN A 324 9.12 13.94 12.32
CA GLN A 324 8.70 15.33 12.17
C GLN A 324 8.32 15.65 10.71
N ASN A 325 9.15 15.24 9.75
CA ASN A 325 8.88 15.47 8.32
C ASN A 325 7.60 14.77 7.87
N GLU A 326 7.38 13.53 8.32
CA GLU A 326 6.18 12.76 7.98
C GLU A 326 4.92 13.39 8.60
N LEU A 327 4.95 13.78 9.87
CA LEU A 327 3.84 14.48 10.52
C LEU A 327 3.51 15.83 9.83
N ARG A 328 4.54 16.58 9.42
CA ARG A 328 4.36 17.84 8.68
C ARG A 328 3.76 17.59 7.30
N ALA A 329 4.23 16.57 6.58
CA ALA A 329 3.69 16.21 5.27
C ALA A 329 2.20 15.82 5.35
N LEU A 330 1.82 15.07 6.38
CA LEU A 330 0.43 14.69 6.64
C LEU A 330 -0.44 15.89 7.01
N ALA A 331 0.06 16.79 7.87
CA ALA A 331 -0.63 18.02 8.22
C ALA A 331 -0.83 18.96 7.02
N ALA A 332 0.18 19.05 6.15
CA ALA A 332 0.11 19.84 4.91
C ALA A 332 -0.88 19.22 3.92
N ARG A 333 -0.88 17.89 3.78
CA ARG A 333 -1.82 17.18 2.90
C ARG A 333 -3.27 17.33 3.36
N TRP A 334 -3.52 17.24 4.67
CA TRP A 334 -4.84 17.56 5.24
C TRP A 334 -5.30 18.96 4.83
N ALA A 335 -4.43 19.96 4.96
CA ALA A 335 -4.76 21.33 4.59
C ALA A 335 -5.07 21.51 3.10
N VAL A 336 -4.46 20.71 2.22
CA VAL A 336 -4.70 20.77 0.77
C VAL A 336 -6.00 20.07 0.38
N GLU A 337 -6.31 18.93 1.01
CA GLU A 337 -7.44 18.09 0.62
C GLU A 337 -8.76 18.52 1.29
N HIS A 338 -8.72 19.14 2.48
CA HIS A 338 -9.90 19.31 3.33
C HIS A 338 -10.12 20.72 3.91
N GLU A 339 -9.32 21.74 3.56
CA GLU A 339 -9.44 23.10 4.13
C GLU A 339 -9.39 24.28 3.14
#